data_AF-A0A519K738-F1
#
_entry.id   AF-A0A519K738-F1
#
_cell.length_a   1.000
_cell.length_b   1.000
_cell.length_c   1.000
_cell.angle_alpha   90.00
_cell.angle_beta   90.00
_cell.angle_gamma   90.00
#
_symmetry.space_group_name_H-M   'P 1'
#
loop_
_entity.id
_entity.type
_entity.pdbx_description
1 polymer ?
#
loop_
_entity_poly.entity_id
_entity_poly.type
_entity_poly.pdbx_seq_one_letter_code
_entity_poly.pdbx_strand_id
1 'polypeptide(L)'
;MKKIVLVLTVLFTLTSCQSQQNKQNTAEAKTQPSPSVNKTDEEWKKELTPEQYNILREKGTERAFTGEYWNHFEKGKYVCAACGNVLFDSDAKFVSDCGWPSFDKAIKGSVIYKTDTSFGMERTEVMCAKCGG
;
A
#
# COMPACT_ATOMS: atom_id res chain seq x y z
N MET A 1 -32.56 -10.15 70.37
CA MET A 1 -31.93 -9.11 71.21
C MET A 1 -31.09 -8.22 70.31
N LYS A 2 -31.47 -6.95 70.22
CA LYS A 2 -30.91 -5.92 69.35
C LYS A 2 -29.58 -5.40 69.93
N LYS A 3 -28.49 -5.44 69.14
CA LYS A 3 -27.28 -4.61 69.28
C LYS A 3 -26.67 -4.52 67.87
N ILE A 4 -27.09 -3.60 67.00
CA ILE A 4 -26.67 -2.19 66.94
C ILE A 4 -25.25 -2.00 67.48
N VAL A 5 -24.25 -2.21 66.61
CA VAL A 5 -22.96 -1.53 66.71
C VAL A 5 -22.75 -0.79 65.40
N LEU A 6 -22.71 0.51 65.58
CA LEU A 6 -22.60 1.60 64.64
C LEU A 6 -21.12 1.74 64.29
N VAL A 7 -20.70 1.32 63.10
CA VAL A 7 -19.39 1.72 62.55
C VAL A 7 -19.67 2.71 61.42
N LEU A 8 -19.58 3.99 61.79
CA LEU A 8 -19.39 5.10 60.86
C LEU A 8 -18.12 4.84 60.05
N THR A 9 -18.26 4.54 58.77
CA THR A 9 -17.20 4.83 57.79
C THR A 9 -17.82 5.10 56.43
N VAL A 10 -17.67 6.36 56.04
CA VAL A 10 -17.55 6.86 54.66
C VAL A 10 -18.87 7.10 53.89
N LEU A 11 -19.30 8.35 54.02
CA LEU A 11 -19.97 9.15 52.99
C LEU A 11 -19.21 8.99 51.65
N PHE A 12 -19.75 8.24 50.70
CA PHE A 12 -19.36 8.33 49.28
C PHE A 12 -20.55 8.90 48.52
N THR A 13 -20.64 10.21 48.56
CA THR A 13 -21.56 11.03 47.78
C THR A 13 -21.08 11.11 46.33
N LEU A 14 -22.06 10.95 45.44
CA LEU A 14 -22.20 11.65 44.16
C LEU A 14 -21.37 11.17 42.94
N THR A 15 -22.17 10.82 41.94
CA THR A 15 -22.03 11.18 40.51
C THR A 15 -20.94 10.52 39.66
N SER A 16 -21.46 9.70 38.73
CA SER A 16 -21.13 9.74 37.30
C SER A 16 -19.78 9.16 36.86
N CYS A 17 -19.84 7.98 36.23
CA CYS A 17 -19.47 7.88 34.82
C CYS A 17 -20.03 6.59 34.21
N GLN A 18 -21.21 6.71 33.60
CA GLN A 18 -21.63 5.84 32.52
C GLN A 18 -21.00 6.42 31.24
N SER A 19 -19.75 6.06 30.93
CA SER A 19 -19.12 6.43 29.66
C SER A 19 -17.89 5.58 29.38
N GLN A 20 -17.66 5.36 28.08
CA GLN A 20 -16.58 4.63 27.40
C GLN A 20 -16.91 3.16 27.11
N GLN A 21 -17.84 2.93 26.19
CA GLN A 21 -17.58 2.90 24.73
C GLN A 21 -16.55 1.84 24.36
N ASN A 22 -17.06 0.65 24.07
CA ASN A 22 -16.93 0.00 22.77
C ASN A 22 -15.83 0.61 21.86
N LYS A 23 -14.57 0.26 22.16
CA LYS A 23 -13.41 0.53 21.32
C LYS A 23 -12.76 -0.80 20.96
N GLN A 24 -13.39 -1.50 20.03
CA GLN A 24 -12.72 -2.41 19.11
C GLN A 24 -13.55 -2.60 17.83
N ASN A 25 -14.14 -1.51 17.33
CA ASN A 25 -14.23 -1.30 15.89
C ASN A 25 -12.85 -0.80 15.43
N THR A 26 -11.86 -1.68 15.47
CA THR A 26 -10.72 -1.55 14.59
C THR A 26 -11.31 -1.77 13.22
N ALA A 27 -11.54 -0.68 12.49
CA ALA A 27 -11.83 -0.72 11.08
C ALA A 27 -10.66 -1.41 10.40
N GLU A 28 -10.74 -2.74 10.31
CA GLU A 28 -10.20 -3.47 9.18
C GLU A 28 -10.78 -2.78 7.96
N ALA A 29 -9.97 -1.91 7.35
CA ALA A 29 -10.20 -1.42 6.02
C ALA A 29 -10.33 -2.66 5.15
N LYS A 30 -11.57 -3.10 4.93
CA LYS A 30 -11.94 -4.07 3.92
C LYS A 30 -11.43 -3.47 2.62
N THR A 31 -10.27 -3.93 2.14
CA THR A 31 -9.78 -3.67 0.80
C THR A 31 -10.84 -4.24 -0.13
N GLN A 32 -11.80 -3.40 -0.51
CA GLN A 32 -12.70 -3.68 -1.61
C GLN A 32 -11.81 -3.94 -2.83
N PRO A 33 -11.99 -5.05 -3.56
CA PRO A 33 -11.27 -5.22 -4.82
C PRO A 33 -11.60 -4.03 -5.71
N SER A 34 -10.59 -3.19 -5.96
CA SER A 34 -10.72 -2.08 -6.89
C SER A 34 -11.16 -2.64 -8.24
N PRO A 35 -12.10 -1.99 -8.95
CA PRO A 35 -12.57 -2.47 -10.24
C PRO A 35 -11.37 -2.74 -11.15
N SER A 36 -11.29 -3.98 -11.66
CA SER A 36 -10.24 -4.43 -12.56
C SER A 36 -10.25 -3.54 -13.81
N VAL A 37 -9.11 -2.93 -14.13
CA VAL A 37 -9.00 -2.06 -15.31
C VAL A 37 -9.05 -2.94 -16.55
N ASN A 38 -10.11 -2.79 -17.35
CA ASN A 38 -10.29 -3.52 -18.60
C ASN A 38 -10.19 -2.53 -19.76
N LYS A 39 -9.05 -2.57 -20.46
CA LYS A 39 -8.75 -1.74 -21.63
C LYS A 39 -8.04 -2.59 -22.68
N THR A 40 -8.23 -2.27 -23.95
CA THR A 40 -7.54 -2.94 -25.06
C THR A 40 -6.10 -2.45 -25.20
N ASP A 41 -5.29 -3.20 -25.94
CA ASP A 41 -3.90 -2.82 -26.24
C ASP A 41 -3.83 -1.49 -27.00
N GLU A 42 -4.78 -1.23 -27.90
CA GLU A 42 -4.87 0.04 -28.65
C GLU A 42 -5.20 1.21 -27.74
N GLU A 43 -6.04 1.02 -26.72
CA GLU A 43 -6.33 2.04 -25.72
C GLU A 43 -5.08 2.33 -24.88
N TRP A 44 -4.36 1.28 -24.45
CA TRP A 44 -3.10 1.45 -23.72
C TRP A 44 -2.03 2.17 -24.53
N LYS A 45 -1.85 1.81 -25.81
CA LYS A 45 -0.88 2.47 -26.70
C LYS A 45 -1.19 3.94 -26.97
N LYS A 46 -2.45 4.37 -26.79
CA LYS A 46 -2.84 5.79 -26.90
C LYS A 46 -2.55 6.58 -25.64
N GLU A 47 -2.61 5.95 -24.47
CA GLU A 47 -2.44 6.61 -23.17
C GLU A 47 -1.00 6.58 -22.67
N LEU A 48 -0.26 5.51 -22.97
CA LEU A 48 1.11 5.29 -22.50
C LEU A 48 2.12 5.73 -23.55
N THR A 49 3.28 6.19 -23.10
CA THR A 49 4.43 6.32 -24.01
C THR A 49 4.86 4.93 -24.50
N PRO A 50 5.56 4.82 -25.65
CA PRO A 50 6.05 3.53 -26.13
C PRO A 50 6.89 2.76 -25.10
N GLU A 51 7.73 3.47 -24.34
CA GLU A 51 8.55 2.88 -23.28
C GLU A 51 7.69 2.39 -22.10
N GLN A 52 6.73 3.20 -21.64
CA GLN A 52 5.80 2.80 -20.58
C GLN A 52 4.96 1.59 -21.00
N TYR A 53 4.50 1.55 -22.25
CA TYR A 53 3.75 0.40 -22.78
C TYR A 53 4.63 -0.86 -22.78
N ASN A 54 5.86 -0.77 -23.29
CA ASN A 54 6.78 -1.89 -23.32
C ASN A 54 7.05 -2.45 -21.91
N ILE A 55 7.28 -1.59 -20.91
CA ILE A 55 7.55 -2.00 -19.53
C ILE A 55 6.28 -2.59 -18.88
N LEU A 56 5.16 -1.87 -18.90
CA LEU A 56 3.95 -2.20 -18.14
C LEU A 56 3.07 -3.26 -18.80
N ARG A 57 3.17 -3.45 -20.12
CA ARG A 57 2.30 -4.37 -20.89
C ARG A 57 3.08 -5.49 -21.56
N GLU A 58 4.31 -5.24 -22.00
CA GLU A 58 5.15 -6.25 -22.67
C GLU A 58 6.23 -6.84 -21.73
N LYS A 59 6.17 -6.52 -20.43
CA LYS A 59 7.13 -7.00 -19.41
C LYS A 59 8.59 -6.62 -19.73
N GLY A 60 8.77 -5.47 -20.37
CA GLY A 60 10.08 -4.89 -20.65
C GLY A 60 10.77 -4.39 -19.39
N THR A 61 12.03 -3.98 -19.54
CA THR A 61 12.81 -3.37 -18.47
C THR A 61 13.59 -2.20 -19.08
N GLU A 62 13.44 -1.00 -18.51
CA GLU A 62 14.22 0.16 -18.93
C GLU A 62 15.73 -0.07 -18.69
N ARG A 63 16.57 0.66 -19.41
CA ARG A 63 18.01 0.61 -19.19
C ARG A 63 18.36 1.15 -17.79
N ALA A 64 19.34 0.54 -17.14
CA ALA A 64 19.80 0.99 -15.84
C ALA A 64 20.24 2.47 -15.87
N PHE A 65 19.91 3.21 -14.81
CA PHE A 65 20.25 4.62 -14.59
C PHE A 65 19.63 5.62 -15.58
N THR A 66 18.53 5.26 -16.25
CA THR A 66 17.84 6.16 -17.20
C THR A 66 16.48 6.64 -16.76
N GLY A 67 15.77 5.85 -15.95
CA GLY A 67 14.39 6.18 -15.56
C GLY A 67 14.32 7.46 -14.74
N GLU A 68 13.31 8.28 -15.01
CA GLU A 68 13.08 9.58 -14.32
C GLU A 68 13.22 9.48 -12.79
N TYR A 69 12.75 8.37 -12.21
CA TYR A 69 12.68 8.18 -10.77
C TYR A 69 13.83 7.39 -10.14
N TRP A 70 14.86 6.97 -10.90
CA TRP A 70 15.94 6.15 -10.32
C TRP A 70 16.66 6.92 -9.19
N ASN A 71 17.04 8.19 -9.43
CA ASN A 71 17.71 9.07 -8.47
C ASN A 71 16.78 10.14 -7.86
N HIS A 72 15.47 9.93 -7.90
CA HIS A 72 14.51 10.89 -7.35
C HIS A 72 14.23 10.63 -5.87
N PHE A 73 14.23 11.66 -5.02
CA PHE A 73 14.02 11.53 -3.56
C PHE A 73 13.08 12.60 -2.95
N GLU A 74 12.32 13.31 -3.78
CA GLU A 74 11.33 14.26 -3.26
C GLU A 74 10.19 13.55 -2.52
N LYS A 75 9.57 14.26 -1.57
CA LYS A 75 8.47 13.72 -0.76
C LYS A 75 7.19 13.60 -1.59
N GLY A 76 6.53 12.45 -1.51
CA GLY A 76 5.31 12.21 -2.25
C GLY A 76 4.91 10.74 -2.31
N LYS A 77 4.14 10.40 -3.35
CA LYS A 77 3.66 9.05 -3.62
C LYS A 77 4.05 8.65 -5.04
N TYR A 78 4.45 7.39 -5.22
CA TYR A 78 4.70 6.81 -6.53
C TYR A 78 3.47 6.05 -6.98
N VAL A 79 2.97 6.38 -8.17
CA VAL A 79 1.73 5.83 -8.71
C VAL A 79 2.00 4.97 -9.95
N CYS A 80 1.17 3.95 -10.17
CA CYS A 80 1.18 3.18 -11.40
C CYS A 80 0.87 4.10 -12.58
N ALA A 81 1.82 4.25 -13.50
CA ALA A 81 1.68 5.14 -14.66
C ALA A 81 0.47 4.78 -15.56
N ALA A 82 0.02 3.52 -15.56
CA ALA A 82 -1.12 3.09 -16.36
C ALA A 82 -2.50 3.36 -15.72
N CYS A 83 -2.65 3.22 -14.40
CA CYS A 83 -3.98 3.27 -13.77
C CYS A 83 -4.11 4.21 -12.57
N GLY A 84 -3.03 4.93 -12.24
CA GLY A 84 -2.97 5.87 -11.13
C GLY A 84 -3.03 5.24 -9.73
N ASN A 85 -2.96 3.90 -9.63
CA ASN A 85 -2.94 3.24 -8.32
C ASN A 85 -1.71 3.66 -7.52
N VAL A 86 -1.87 4.03 -6.24
CA VAL A 86 -0.74 4.41 -5.41
C VAL A 86 0.02 3.17 -4.97
N LEU A 87 1.30 3.07 -5.32
CA LEU A 87 2.11 1.87 -5.12
C LEU A 87 3.05 2.01 -3.92
N PHE A 88 3.78 3.13 -3.83
CA PHE A 88 4.84 3.32 -2.84
C PHE A 88 4.80 4.72 -2.22
N ASP A 89 5.26 4.81 -0.97
CA ASP A 89 5.53 6.06 -0.28
C ASP A 89 6.98 6.48 -0.50
N SER A 90 7.26 7.77 -0.67
CA SER A 90 8.64 8.25 -0.78
C SER A 90 9.50 7.90 0.43
N ASP A 91 8.90 7.73 1.60
CA ASP A 91 9.60 7.33 2.83
C ASP A 91 10.09 5.87 2.80
N ALA A 92 9.58 5.06 1.88
CA ALA A 92 10.04 3.69 1.64
C ALA A 92 11.20 3.63 0.63
N LYS A 93 11.51 4.74 -0.07
CA LYS A 93 12.54 4.75 -1.11
C LYS A 93 13.93 4.81 -0.49
N PHE A 94 14.86 4.02 -1.03
CA PHE A 94 16.25 4.00 -0.60
C PHE A 94 17.23 3.93 -1.80
N VAL A 95 18.52 4.16 -1.54
CA VAL A 95 19.61 4.03 -2.52
C VAL A 95 20.12 2.60 -2.52
N SER A 96 20.13 1.95 -3.67
CA SER A 96 20.54 0.54 -3.84
C SER A 96 21.66 0.33 -4.87
N ASP A 97 22.09 1.39 -5.55
CA ASP A 97 23.01 1.39 -6.70
C ASP A 97 22.68 0.35 -7.80
N CYS A 98 21.46 -0.19 -7.81
CA CYS A 98 21.07 -1.25 -8.74
C CYS A 98 20.73 -0.72 -10.14
N GLY A 99 20.49 0.59 -10.28
CA GLY A 99 20.13 1.24 -11.54
C GLY A 99 18.64 1.56 -11.71
N TRP A 100 17.78 1.15 -10.78
CA TRP A 100 16.33 1.38 -10.82
C TRP A 100 15.78 1.88 -9.47
N PRO A 101 14.58 2.51 -9.43
CA PRO A 101 13.94 2.90 -8.18
C PRO A 101 13.79 1.72 -7.22
N SER A 102 14.21 1.89 -5.96
CA SER A 102 14.19 0.83 -4.96
C SER A 102 13.40 1.26 -3.72
N PHE A 103 12.50 0.40 -3.27
CA PHE A 103 11.60 0.64 -2.14
C PHE A 103 11.62 -0.56 -1.19
N ASP A 104 11.66 -0.33 0.12
CA ASP A 104 11.69 -1.39 1.14
C ASP A 104 10.31 -1.98 1.42
N LYS A 105 9.24 -1.23 1.13
CA LYS A 105 7.85 -1.66 1.28
C LYS A 105 6.94 -1.02 0.25
N ALA A 106 6.01 -1.82 -0.27
CA ALA A 106 4.84 -1.33 -0.99
C ALA A 106 3.70 -0.95 -0.04
N ILE A 107 2.78 -0.11 -0.50
CA ILE A 107 1.50 0.10 0.18
C ILE A 107 0.75 -1.24 0.23
N LYS A 108 0.17 -1.57 1.40
CA LYS A 108 -0.51 -2.85 1.59
C LYS A 108 -1.63 -3.05 0.57
N GLY A 109 -1.53 -4.11 -0.24
CA GLY A 109 -2.50 -4.46 -1.27
C GLY A 109 -2.40 -3.66 -2.57
N SER A 110 -1.40 -2.78 -2.72
CA SER A 110 -1.21 -2.02 -3.97
C SER A 110 -0.50 -2.82 -5.06
N VAL A 111 0.25 -3.84 -4.68
CA VAL A 111 1.01 -4.73 -5.56
C VAL A 111 0.63 -6.20 -5.36
N ILE A 112 0.83 -7.00 -6.40
CA ILE A 112 0.82 -8.46 -6.38
C ILE A 112 2.19 -8.98 -6.78
N TYR A 113 2.53 -10.18 -6.32
CA TYR A 113 3.80 -10.84 -6.59
C TYR A 113 3.57 -12.06 -7.47
N LYS A 114 4.42 -12.23 -8.48
CA LYS A 114 4.34 -13.37 -9.40
C LYS A 114 5.72 -13.98 -9.60
N THR A 115 5.78 -15.31 -9.61
CA THR A 115 7.02 -16.02 -9.98
C THR A 115 7.35 -15.73 -11.45
N ASP A 116 8.60 -15.31 -11.69
CA ASP A 116 9.16 -15.07 -13.00
C ASP A 116 10.36 -15.99 -13.23
N THR A 117 10.26 -16.86 -14.24
CA THR A 117 11.29 -17.83 -14.62
C THR A 117 12.03 -17.43 -15.91
N SER A 118 11.90 -16.18 -16.36
CA SER A 118 12.55 -15.69 -17.57
C SER A 118 14.08 -15.69 -17.44
N PHE A 119 14.77 -15.74 -18.58
CA PHE A 119 16.24 -15.74 -18.67
C PHE A 119 16.94 -16.87 -17.87
N GLY A 120 16.23 -17.95 -17.53
CA GLY A 120 16.78 -19.08 -16.76
C GLY A 120 17.01 -18.76 -15.28
N MET A 121 16.37 -17.73 -14.74
CA MET A 121 16.45 -17.33 -13.33
C MET A 121 15.09 -17.47 -12.66
N GLU A 122 15.04 -17.77 -11.36
CA GLU A 122 13.80 -17.67 -10.57
C GLU A 122 13.80 -16.33 -9.82
N ARG A 123 12.83 -15.47 -10.15
CA ARG A 123 12.65 -14.14 -9.58
C ARG A 123 11.21 -13.95 -9.11
N THR A 124 10.99 -12.92 -8.30
CA THR A 124 9.64 -12.46 -7.96
C THR A 124 9.37 -11.13 -8.66
N GLU A 125 8.50 -11.16 -9.66
CA GLU A 125 7.98 -9.98 -10.34
C GLU A 125 6.99 -9.25 -9.42
N VAL A 126 7.10 -7.92 -9.38
CA VAL A 126 6.18 -7.04 -8.65
C VAL A 126 5.28 -6.35 -9.66
N MET A 127 3.97 -6.51 -9.53
CA MET A 127 2.99 -5.94 -10.47
C MET A 127 1.93 -5.14 -9.71
N CYS A 128 1.33 -4.14 -10.36
CA CYS A 128 0.20 -3.38 -9.85
C CYS A 128 -1.01 -4.29 -9.62
N ALA A 129 -1.54 -4.31 -8.39
CA ALA A 129 -2.70 -5.14 -8.04
C ALA A 129 -3.99 -4.75 -8.77
N LYS A 130 -4.08 -3.50 -9.26
CA LYS A 130 -5.29 -2.94 -9.88
C LYS A 130 -5.39 -3.20 -11.39
N CYS A 131 -4.28 -3.12 -12.12
CA CYS A 131 -4.27 -3.24 -13.59
C CYS A 131 -3.29 -4.26 -14.14
N GLY A 132 -2.55 -4.97 -13.28
CA GLY A 132 -1.59 -6.00 -13.67
C GLY A 132 -0.43 -5.51 -14.54
N GLY A 133 -0.20 -4.20 -14.61
CA GLY A 133 1.03 -3.64 -15.18
C GLY A 133 2.12 -3.45 -14.16
#